data_AF-A0A958TP28-F1
#
_entry.id   AF-A0A958TP28-F1
#
_cell.length_a   1.000
_cell.length_b   1.000
_cell.length_c   1.000
_cell.angle_alpha   90.00
_cell.angle_beta   90.00
_cell.angle_gamma   90.00
#
_symmetry.space_group_name_H-M   'P 1'
#
loop_
_entity.id
_entity.type
_entity.pdbx_description
1 polymer ?
#
loop_
_entity_poly.entity_id
_entity_poly.type
_entity_poly.pdbx_seq_one_letter_code
_entity_poly.pdbx_strand_id
1 'polypeptide(L)'
;TNLAEVYPQISIDSIGETDSGKPLHIVTLNPDAEFDFKTIRKNKRILLINNGIHPGESDGIDATMMLFRDIAKGAIDAPTNTVLVTIPIYNVGGSL
;
A
#
# COMPACT_ATOMS: atom_id res chain seq x y z
N THR A 1 13.00 2.13 8.82
CA THR A 1 11.98 3.00 9.44
C THR A 1 10.63 2.51 9.01
N ASN A 2 9.70 2.29 9.94
CA ASN A 2 8.33 1.93 9.61
C ASN A 2 7.59 3.19 9.10
N LEU A 3 7.23 3.24 7.82
CA LEU A 3 6.68 4.46 7.22
C LEU A 3 5.35 4.87 7.85
N ALA A 4 4.46 3.91 8.13
CA ALA A 4 3.14 4.18 8.69
C ALA A 4 3.17 4.72 10.13
N GLU A 5 4.24 4.45 10.88
CA GLU A 5 4.43 5.02 12.23
C GLU A 5 4.85 6.49 12.19
N VAL A 6 5.48 6.93 11.08
CA VAL A 6 6.08 8.26 10.96
C VAL A 6 5.21 9.21 10.14
N TYR A 7 4.50 8.68 9.13
CA TYR A 7 3.77 9.47 8.14
C TYR A 7 2.27 9.19 8.25
N PRO A 8 1.45 10.14 8.74
CA PRO A 8 0.01 9.94 8.92
C PRO A 8 -0.74 9.73 7.60
N GLN A 9 -0.15 10.11 6.46
CA GLN A 9 -0.68 9.84 5.13
C GLN A 9 -0.53 8.37 4.69
N ILE A 10 0.16 7.52 5.46
CA ILE A 10 0.35 6.09 5.18
C ILE A 10 -0.31 5.26 6.27
N SER A 11 -1.16 4.32 5.88
CA SER A 11 -1.80 3.36 6.78
C SER A 11 -1.57 1.92 6.30
N ILE A 12 -1.44 0.99 7.25
CA ILE A 12 -1.37 -0.45 7.01
C ILE A 12 -2.60 -1.09 7.63
N ASP A 13 -3.30 -1.92 6.87
CA ASP A 13 -4.45 -2.69 7.33
C ASP A 13 -4.38 -4.13 6.80
N SER A 14 -5.19 -5.03 7.33
CA SER A 14 -5.35 -6.39 6.86
C SER A 14 -6.78 -6.63 6.36
N ILE A 15 -6.92 -7.17 5.14
CA ILE A 15 -8.24 -7.36 4.50
C ILE A 15 -8.77 -8.79 4.59
N GLY A 16 -8.05 -9.69 5.27
CA GLY A 16 -8.45 -11.07 5.47
C GLY A 16 -7.27 -11.99 5.79
N GLU A 17 -7.57 -13.28 5.89
CA GLU A 17 -6.59 -14.35 6.07
C GLU A 17 -6.26 -15.02 4.73
N THR A 18 -5.00 -15.39 4.54
CA THR A 18 -4.51 -16.16 3.38
C THR A 18 -4.62 -17.67 3.64
N ASP A 19 -4.41 -18.49 2.62
CA ASP A 19 -4.35 -19.96 2.72
C ASP A 19 -3.29 -20.47 3.71
N SER A 20 -2.23 -19.69 3.94
CA SER A 20 -1.18 -19.95 4.94
C SER A 20 -1.56 -19.57 6.38
N GLY A 21 -2.79 -19.10 6.63
CA GLY A 21 -3.23 -18.63 7.95
C GLY A 21 -2.59 -17.31 8.39
N LYS A 22 -2.01 -16.55 7.44
CA LYS A 22 -1.41 -15.23 7.68
C LYS A 22 -2.29 -14.11 7.11
N PRO A 23 -2.31 -12.92 7.72
CA PRO A 23 -3.10 -11.80 7.20
C PRO A 23 -2.60 -11.32 5.83
N LEU A 24 -3.54 -11.02 4.93
CA LEU A 24 -3.28 -10.32 3.68
C LEU A 24 -3.30 -8.80 3.95
N HIS A 25 -2.14 -8.18 3.82
CA HIS A 25 -1.99 -6.76 4.12
C HIS A 25 -2.28 -5.87 2.91
N ILE A 26 -2.80 -4.69 3.19
CA ILE A 26 -2.83 -3.55 2.29
C ILE A 26 -2.09 -2.36 2.92
N VAL A 27 -1.44 -1.57 2.10
CA VAL A 27 -0.83 -0.30 2.49
C VAL A 27 -1.46 0.81 1.65
N THR A 28 -2.01 1.82 2.30
CA THR A 28 -2.67 2.95 1.65
C THR A 28 -1.86 4.21 1.83
N LEU A 29 -1.59 4.94 0.74
CA LEU A 29 -1.06 6.30 0.77
C LEU A 29 -2.14 7.27 0.29
N ASN A 30 -2.57 8.16 1.19
CA ASN A 30 -3.49 9.25 0.90
C ASN A 30 -3.05 10.51 1.65
N PRO A 31 -2.68 11.61 0.96
CA PRO A 31 -2.26 12.86 1.60
C PRO A 31 -3.28 13.44 2.61
N ASP A 32 -4.56 13.15 2.42
CA ASP A 32 -5.63 13.64 3.29
C ASP A 32 -5.75 12.85 4.61
N ALA A 33 -4.98 11.76 4.78
CA ALA A 33 -5.06 10.84 5.92
C ALA A 33 -6.48 10.26 6.17
N GLU A 34 -7.29 10.18 5.12
CA GLU A 34 -8.56 9.45 5.09
C GLU A 34 -8.33 8.04 4.56
N PHE A 35 -8.89 7.02 5.22
CA PHE A 35 -8.68 5.60 4.90
C PHE A 35 -9.98 4.81 4.74
N ASP A 36 -11.14 5.42 4.99
CA ASP A 36 -12.42 4.83 4.61
C ASP A 36 -12.60 4.91 3.09
N PHE A 37 -12.48 3.77 2.42
CA PHE A 37 -12.66 3.69 0.96
C PHE A 37 -14.05 4.07 0.48
N LYS A 38 -15.09 4.05 1.33
CA LYS A 38 -16.42 4.57 0.94
C LYS A 38 -16.40 6.09 0.84
N THR A 39 -15.70 6.76 1.75
CA THR A 39 -15.53 8.20 1.74
C THR A 39 -14.59 8.65 0.62
N ILE A 40 -13.45 8.00 0.44
CA ILE A 40 -12.46 8.30 -0.62
C ILE A 40 -13.11 8.28 -2.01
N ARG A 41 -13.89 7.22 -2.31
CA ARG A 41 -14.48 7.01 -3.65
C ARG A 41 -15.46 8.10 -4.09
N LYS A 42 -15.93 8.95 -3.18
CA LYS A 42 -16.81 10.08 -3.52
C LYS A 42 -16.09 11.11 -4.38
N ASN A 43 -14.80 11.34 -4.12
CA ASN A 43 -14.05 12.47 -4.71
C ASN A 43 -12.71 12.06 -5.35
N LYS A 44 -12.15 10.89 -5.02
CA LYS A 44 -10.86 10.42 -5.52
C LYS A 44 -10.97 9.06 -6.19
N ARG A 45 -10.06 8.78 -7.12
CA ARG A 45 -9.83 7.44 -7.67
C ARG A 45 -8.94 6.64 -6.74
N ILE A 46 -9.17 5.33 -6.67
CA ILE A 46 -8.30 4.41 -5.93
C ILE A 46 -7.56 3.58 -6.97
N LEU A 47 -6.22 3.63 -6.94
CA LEU A 47 -5.36 2.81 -7.78
C LEU A 47 -4.76 1.70 -6.91
N LEU A 48 -5.05 0.45 -7.26
CA LEU A 48 -4.46 -0.71 -6.62
C LEU A 48 -3.19 -1.14 -7.36
N ILE A 49 -2.09 -1.28 -6.62
CA ILE A 49 -0.81 -1.85 -7.07
C ILE A 49 -0.67 -3.23 -6.40
N ASN A 50 -0.83 -4.29 -7.17
CA ASN A 50 -0.71 -5.66 -6.65
C ASN A 50 0.71 -6.19 -6.89
N ASN A 51 1.44 -6.54 -5.84
CA ASN A 51 2.81 -7.04 -5.89
C ASN A 51 2.93 -8.46 -5.32
N GLY A 52 4.06 -9.12 -5.59
CA GLY A 52 4.43 -10.39 -4.95
C GLY A 52 3.43 -11.52 -5.20
N ILE A 53 2.92 -11.64 -6.44
CA ILE A 53 2.05 -12.76 -6.83
C ILE A 53 2.85 -14.06 -7.02
N HIS A 54 4.09 -13.96 -7.51
CA HIS A 54 5.06 -15.05 -7.46
C HIS A 54 6.09 -14.79 -6.37
N PRO A 55 6.48 -15.83 -5.61
CA PRO A 55 7.56 -15.71 -4.63
C PRO A 55 8.89 -15.37 -5.30
N GLY A 56 9.70 -14.54 -4.63
CA GLY A 56 11.02 -14.12 -5.11
C GLY A 56 11.03 -12.94 -6.09
N GLU A 57 9.88 -12.45 -6.54
CA GLU A 57 9.77 -11.25 -7.40
C GLU A 57 9.69 -9.97 -6.56
N SER A 58 10.81 -9.56 -5.94
CA SER A 58 10.86 -8.41 -5.03
C SER A 58 10.83 -7.05 -5.73
N ASP A 59 11.18 -6.97 -7.01
CA ASP A 59 11.39 -5.70 -7.72
C ASP A 59 10.16 -4.76 -7.64
N GLY A 60 8.95 -5.29 -7.82
CA GLY A 60 7.71 -4.50 -7.71
C GLY A 60 7.40 -4.04 -6.28
N ILE A 61 7.75 -4.87 -5.29
CA ILE A 61 7.58 -4.57 -3.86
C ILE A 61 8.49 -3.39 -3.50
N ASP A 62 9.77 -3.50 -3.83
CA ASP A 62 10.77 -2.49 -3.54
C ASP A 62 10.48 -1.17 -4.25
N ALA A 63 10.12 -1.22 -5.54
CA ALA A 63 9.73 -0.04 -6.31
C ALA A 63 8.52 0.67 -5.67
N THR A 64 7.51 -0.08 -5.22
CA THR A 64 6.33 0.50 -4.58
C THR A 64 6.66 1.11 -3.22
N MET A 65 7.47 0.44 -2.40
CA MET A 65 7.89 0.97 -1.09
C MET A 65 8.79 2.20 -1.24
N MET A 66 9.65 2.24 -2.26
CA MET A 66 10.43 3.43 -2.61
C MET A 66 9.53 4.59 -3.04
N LEU A 67 8.53 4.35 -3.89
CA LEU A 67 7.55 5.35 -4.30
C LEU A 67 6.82 5.95 -3.08
N PHE A 68 6.34 5.10 -2.16
CA PHE A 68 5.64 5.54 -0.95
C PHE A 68 6.55 6.38 -0.06
N ARG A 69 7.80 5.94 0.15
CA ARG A 69 8.82 6.69 0.90
C ARG A 69 9.08 8.05 0.28
N ASP A 70 9.27 8.11 -1.03
CA ASP A 70 9.68 9.32 -1.73
C ASP A 70 8.54 10.33 -1.83
N ILE A 71 7.30 9.86 -1.97
CA ILE A 71 6.11 10.71 -1.82
C ILE A 71 6.00 11.23 -0.39
N ALA A 72 6.14 10.36 0.63
CA ALA A 72 5.99 10.77 2.03
C ALA A 72 7.05 11.79 2.48
N LYS A 73 8.25 11.73 1.90
CA LYS A 73 9.34 12.69 2.14
C LYS A 73 9.24 13.96 1.29
N GLY A 74 8.29 14.04 0.36
CA GLY A 74 8.16 15.17 -0.57
C GLY A 74 9.25 15.22 -1.66
N ALA A 75 9.93 14.10 -1.93
CA ALA A 75 10.85 13.99 -3.07
C ALA A 75 10.08 13.76 -4.40
N ILE A 76 8.87 13.21 -4.31
CA ILE A 76 7.92 13.07 -5.41
C ILE A 76 6.59 13.69 -4.97
N ASP A 77 5.95 14.46 -5.84
CA ASP A 77 4.63 15.02 -5.54
C ASP A 77 3.57 13.92 -5.47
N ALA A 78 2.73 13.99 -4.44
CA ALA A 78 1.61 13.07 -4.31
C ALA A 78 0.53 13.36 -5.38
N PRO A 79 -0.14 12.32 -5.92
CA PRO A 79 -1.27 12.54 -6.82
C PRO A 79 -2.43 13.21 -6.06
N THR A 80 -3.03 14.24 -6.66
CA THR A 80 -4.08 15.05 -6.03
C THR A 80 -5.44 14.34 -5.95
N ASN A 81 -5.82 13.64 -7.02
CA ASN A 81 -7.14 13.00 -7.17
C ASN A 81 -7.07 11.46 -7.14
N THR A 82 -5.95 10.90 -6.68
CA THR A 82 -5.74 9.45 -6.62
C THR A 82 -5.19 9.05 -5.26
N VAL A 83 -5.76 8.01 -4.68
CA VAL A 83 -5.23 7.31 -3.52
C VAL A 83 -4.52 6.05 -4.02
N LEU A 84 -3.30 5.84 -3.57
CA LEU A 84 -2.53 4.64 -3.89
C LEU A 84 -2.78 3.60 -2.81
N VAL A 85 -3.17 2.40 -3.23
CA VAL A 85 -3.29 1.23 -2.34
C VAL A 85 -2.40 0.15 -2.90
N THR A 86 -1.65 -0.54 -2.06
CA THR A 86 -0.84 -1.68 -2.51
C THR A 86 -1.06 -2.91 -1.65
N ILE A 87 -1.11 -4.07 -2.30
CA ILE A 87 -0.84 -5.34 -1.64
C ILE A 87 0.67 -5.57 -1.84
N PRO A 88 1.49 -5.51 -0.78
CA PRO A 88 2.94 -5.65 -0.91
C PRO A 88 3.35 -7.08 -1.25
N ILE A 89 2.66 -8.08 -0.68
CA ILE A 89 2.87 -9.50 -0.97
C ILE A 89 1.51 -10.15 -1.08
N TYR A 90 1.12 -10.56 -2.28
CA TYR A 90 -0.13 -11.27 -2.51
C TYR A 90 -0.01 -12.76 -2.13
N ASN A 91 1.03 -13.43 -2.62
CA ASN A 91 1.33 -14.82 -2.31
C ASN A 91 2.19 -14.92 -1.05
N VAL A 92 1.55 -14.67 0.10
CA VAL A 92 2.20 -14.73 1.41
C VAL A 92 2.75 -16.13 1.66
N GLY A 93 1.92 -17.17 1.50
CA GLY A 93 2.31 -18.56 1.79
C GLY A 93 3.51 -19.06 0.98
N GLY A 94 3.57 -18.73 -0.31
CA GLY A 94 4.71 -19.09 -1.16
C GLY A 94 5.99 -18.31 -0.86
N SER A 95 5.89 -17.19 -0.14
CA SER A 95 7.03 -16.33 0.22
C SER A 95 7.59 -16.58 1.63
N LEU A 96 7.04 -17.58 2.35
CA LEU A 96 7.47 -17.98 3.69
C LEU A 96 8.60 -19.03 3.68
#